data_AF-B0B059-F1
#
_entry.id   AF-B0B059-F1
#
_cell.length_a   1.000
_cell.length_b   1.000
_cell.length_c   1.000
_cell.angle_alpha   90.00
_cell.angle_beta   90.00
_cell.angle_gamma   90.00
#
_symmetry.space_group_name_H-M   'P 1'
#
loop_
_entity.id
_entity.type
_entity.pdbx_description
1 polymer ?
#
loop_
_entity_poly.entity_id
_entity_poly.type
_entity_poly.pdbx_seq_one_letter_code
_entity_poly.pdbx_strand_id
1 'polypeptide(L)' 'GGEDFDNSLVGYFTREFKHKHKKDVTDCKGALRRLRTASERAKRTLSSSTQASIEIDSLFEG' A
#
# COMPACT_ATOMS: atom_id res chain seq x y z
N GLY A 1 14.38 -9.90 6.15
CA GLY A 1 13.51 -10.76 5.32
C GLY A 1 12.55 -9.86 4.57
N GLY A 2 11.88 -10.31 3.51
CA GLY A 2 11.04 -9.43 2.67
C GLY A 2 9.95 -8.64 3.41
N GLU A 3 9.57 -9.10 4.61
CA GLU A 3 8.53 -8.53 5.48
C GLU A 3 8.80 -7.10 5.93
N ASP A 4 10.07 -6.73 6.13
CA ASP A 4 10.47 -5.35 6.48
C ASP A 4 10.16 -4.37 5.33
N PHE A 5 10.31 -4.84 4.09
CA PHE A 5 10.03 -4.05 2.89
C PHE A 5 8.52 -3.85 2.71
N ASP A 6 7.74 -4.88 2.98
CA ASP A 6 6.28 -4.81 2.93
C ASP A 6 5.72 -3.83 3.96
N ASN A 7 6.20 -3.91 5.21
CA ASN A 7 5.78 -2.96 6.24
C ASN A 7 6.22 -1.52 5.92
N SER A 8 7.41 -1.34 5.31
CA SER A 8 7.88 -0.03 4.88
C SER A 8 7.03 0.56 3.74
N LEU A 9 6.69 -0.24 2.73
CA LEU A 9 5.81 0.18 1.63
C LEU A 9 4.42 0.56 2.15
N VAL A 10 3.81 -0.31 2.96
CA VAL A 10 2.47 -0.06 3.53
C VAL A 10 2.48 1.20 4.40
N GLY A 11 3.51 1.40 5.21
CA GLY A 11 3.66 2.60 6.03
C GLY A 11 3.83 3.88 5.20
N TYR A 12 4.63 3.81 4.14
CA TYR A 12 4.81 4.91 3.18
C TYR A 12 3.49 5.29 2.51
N PHE A 13 2.79 4.31 1.92
CA PHE A 13 1.51 4.56 1.24
C PHE A 13 0.42 5.05 2.20
N THR A 14 0.39 4.53 3.43
CA THR A 14 -0.56 5.00 4.45
C THR A 14 -0.33 6.48 4.78
N ARG A 15 0.93 6.90 4.96
CA ARG A 15 1.28 8.30 5.22
C ARG A 15 0.96 9.20 4.03
N GLU A 16 1.34 8.79 2.83
CA GLU A 16 1.03 9.51 1.59
C GLU A 16 -0.48 9.65 1.36
N PHE A 17 -1.24 8.57 1.57
CA PHE A 17 -2.69 8.57 1.44
C PHE A 17 -3.34 9.52 2.45
N LYS A 18 -2.88 9.49 3.71
CA LYS A 18 -3.33 10.42 4.75
C LYS A 18 -3.01 11.87 4.39
N HIS A 19 -1.85 12.14 3.80
CA HIS A 19 -1.48 13.50 3.38
C HIS A 19 -2.35 13.99 2.22
N LYS A 20 -2.53 13.18 1.17
CA LYS A 20 -3.27 13.56 -0.05
C LYS A 20 -4.78 13.57 0.13
N HIS A 21 -5.33 12.56 0.80
CA HIS A 21 -6.77 12.36 0.91
C HIS A 21 -7.32 12.80 2.27
N LYS A 22 -6.47 13.16 3.24
CA LYS A 22 -6.85 13.46 4.63
C LYS A 22 -7.66 12.34 5.30
N LYS A 23 -7.53 11.11 4.80
CA LYS A 23 -8.22 9.92 5.27
C LYS A 23 -7.22 8.89 5.78
N ASP A 24 -7.57 8.22 6.87
CA ASP A 24 -6.65 7.29 7.53
C ASP A 24 -7.04 5.83 7.24
N VAL A 25 -6.31 5.18 6.34
CA VAL A 25 -6.55 3.77 5.96
C VAL A 25 -6.26 2.78 7.08
N THR A 26 -5.58 3.19 8.16
CA THR A 26 -5.23 2.29 9.27
C THR A 26 -6.44 1.86 10.09
N ASP A 27 -7.48 2.69 10.12
CA ASP A 27 -8.72 2.40 10.85
C ASP A 27 -9.54 1.29 10.15
N CYS A 28 -9.38 1.18 8.82
CA CYS A 28 -10.04 0.15 8.01
C CYS A 28 -9.16 -1.08 7.80
N LYS A 29 -9.40 -2.14 8.60
CA LYS A 29 -8.73 -3.46 8.42
C LYS A 29 -8.85 -4.02 7.00
N GLY A 30 -9.99 -3.80 6.33
CA GLY A 30 -10.20 -4.20 4.93
C GLY A 30 -9.29 -3.45 3.95
N ALA A 31 -9.16 -2.13 4.13
CA ALA A 31 -8.28 -1.27 3.35
C ALA A 31 -6.82 -1.69 3.50
N LEU A 32 -6.37 -1.93 4.74
CA LEU A 32 -5.01 -2.40 5.02
C LEU A 32 -4.69 -3.73 4.35
N ARG A 33 -5.63 -4.67 4.34
CA ARG A 33 -5.41 -5.98 3.70
C ARG A 33 -5.27 -5.85 2.17
N ARG A 34 -6.07 -4.98 1.55
CA ARG A 34 -5.94 -4.66 0.11
C ARG A 34 -4.60 -3.96 -0.17
N LEU A 35 -4.22 -2.99 0.66
CA LEU A 35 -2.95 -2.27 0.54
C LEU A 35 -1.74 -3.18 0.68
N ARG A 36 -1.76 -4.13 1.64
CA ARG A 36 -0.70 -5.15 1.78
C ARG A 36 -0.57 -6.02 0.53
N THR A 37 -1.70 -6.50 0.00
CA THR A 37 -1.71 -7.34 -1.21
C THR A 37 -1.14 -6.57 -2.41
N ALA A 38 -1.47 -5.29 -2.54
CA ALA A 38 -0.98 -4.44 -3.62
C ALA A 38 0.50 -4.06 -3.42
N SER A 39 0.93 -3.83 -2.17
CA SER A 39 2.33 -3.56 -1.82
C SER A 39 3.22 -4.76 -2.14
N GLU A 40 2.75 -5.97 -1.88
CA GLU A 40 3.47 -7.21 -2.25
C GLU A 40 3.62 -7.36 -3.77
N ARG A 41 2.55 -7.04 -4.53
CA ARG A 41 2.62 -6.97 -5.99
C ARG A 41 3.64 -5.93 -6.45
N ALA A 42 3.62 -4.74 -5.84
CA ALA A 42 4.57 -3.69 -6.14
C ALA A 42 6.00 -4.11 -5.81
N LYS A 43 6.25 -4.76 -4.67
CA LYS A 43 7.58 -5.31 -4.30
C LYS A 43 8.08 -6.27 -5.36
N ARG A 44 7.22 -7.18 -5.83
CA ARG A 44 7.57 -8.13 -6.90
C ARG A 44 7.92 -7.40 -8.19
N THR A 45 7.13 -6.40 -8.59
CA THR A 45 7.43 -5.57 -9.75
C THR A 45 8.73 -4.78 -9.57
N LEU A 46 8.98 -4.22 -8.39
CA LEU A 46 10.20 -3.49 -8.05
C LEU A 46 11.45 -4.38 -7.98
N SER A 47 11.25 -5.69 -7.81
CA SER A 47 12.34 -6.66 -7.89
C SER A 47 12.80 -6.91 -9.33
N SER A 48 11.97 -6.58 -10.33
CA SER A 48 12.27 -6.74 -11.76
C SER A 48 12.31 -5.43 -12.55
N SER A 49 11.77 -4.35 -12.00
CA SER A 49 11.58 -3.04 -12.62
C SER A 49 11.95 -1.94 -11.63
N THR A 50 12.37 -0.77 -12.11
CA THR A 50 12.71 0.37 -11.23
C THR A 50 11.50 1.15 -10.73
N GLN A 51 10.31 0.89 -11.29
CA GLN A 51 9.07 1.59 -10.97
C GLN A 51 7.90 0.61 -10.90
N ALA A 52 6.92 0.89 -10.05
CA ALA A 52 5.70 0.13 -9.93
C ALA A 52 4.51 1.05 -9.67
N SER A 53 3.40 0.81 -10.36
CA SER A 53 2.12 1.49 -10.12
C SER A 53 1.25 0.62 -9.24
N ILE A 54 0.65 1.21 -8.21
CA ILE A 54 -0.31 0.55 -7.33
C ILE A 54 -1.70 1.11 -7.61
N GLU A 55 -2.58 0.24 -8.09
CA GLU A 55 -4.00 0.54 -8.29
C GLU A 55 -4.82 -0.35 -7.37
N ILE A 56 -5.64 0.27 -6.53
CA ILE A 56 -6.52 -0.43 -5.59
C ILE A 56 -7.92 0.13 -5.73
N ASP A 57 -8.81 -0.70 -6.29
CA ASP A 57 -10.23 -0.39 -6.33
C ASP A 57 -10.84 -0.44 -4.93
N SER A 58 -11.71 0.51 -4.61
CA SER A 58 -12.45 0.56 -3.34
C SER A 58 -11.54 0.48 -2.11
N LEU A 59 -10.45 1.28 -2.10
CA LEU A 59 -9.44 1.25 -1.05
C LEU A 59 -9.99 1.74 0.30
N PHE A 60 -10.71 2.86 0.32
CA PHE A 60 -11.19 3.50 1.55
C PHE A 60 -12.57 4.14 1.32
N GLU A 61 -13.55 3.81 2.17
CA GLU A 61 -14.99 4.09 1.97
C GLU A 61 -15.50 3.54 0.62
N GLY A 62 -15.59 2.20 0.54
CA GLY A 62 -16.24 1.53 -0.59
C GLY A 62 -17.70 1.95 -0.77
#